data_AF-A0A317YL71-F1
#
_entry.id   AF-A0A317YL71-F1
#
_cell.length_a   1.000
_cell.length_b   1.000
_cell.length_c   1.000
_cell.angle_alpha   90.00
_cell.angle_beta   90.00
_cell.angle_gamma   90.00
#
_symmetry.space_group_name_H-M   'P 1'
#
loop_
_entity.id
_entity.type
_entity.pdbx_description
1 polymer ?
#
loop_
_entity_poly.entity_id
_entity_poly.type
_entity_poly.pdbx_seq_one_letter_code
_entity_poly.pdbx_strand_id
1 'polypeptide(L)' 'IIQEYQDAEGNLKIDQDIINDVKEADRIYVIAAGTSYHAGLVGKEFLEKWAGVPTEVHVTSEFVYNM' A
#
# COMPACT_ATOMS: atom_id res chain seq x y z
N ILE A 1 -5.76 -7.04 -14.91
CA ILE A 1 -5.57 -6.53 -13.52
C ILE A 1 -6.14 -5.13 -13.39
N ILE A 2 -5.59 -4.09 -14.04
CA ILE A 2 -6.10 -2.70 -13.90
C ILE A 2 -7.56 -2.55 -14.37
N GLN A 3 -7.99 -3.29 -15.40
CA GLN A 3 -9.37 -3.27 -15.91
C GLN A 3 -10.43 -3.64 -14.87
N GLU A 4 -10.11 -4.48 -13.87
CA GLU A 4 -11.06 -4.84 -12.80
C GLU A 4 -11.34 -3.67 -11.84
N TYR A 5 -10.45 -2.68 -11.83
CA TYR A 5 -10.54 -1.51 -10.98
C TYR A 5 -10.90 -0.26 -11.79
N GLN A 6 -11.41 -0.42 -13.02
CA GLN A 6 -11.87 0.68 -13.86
C GLN A 6 -13.39 0.70 -13.96
N ASP A 7 -13.98 1.90 -14.01
CA ASP A 7 -15.38 2.09 -14.38
C ASP A 7 -15.59 1.99 -15.89
N ALA A 8 -16.84 2.15 -16.34
CA ALA A 8 -17.20 2.09 -17.76
C ALA A 8 -16.58 3.23 -18.60
N GLU A 9 -16.07 4.28 -17.96
CA GLU A 9 -15.44 5.45 -18.58
C GLU A 9 -13.90 5.35 -18.57
N GLY A 10 -13.35 4.29 -17.95
CA GLY A 10 -11.92 4.03 -17.84
C GLY A 10 -11.25 4.68 -16.63
N ASN A 11 -12.01 5.34 -15.75
CA ASN A 11 -11.47 5.93 -14.52
C ASN A 11 -11.24 4.83 -13.48
N LEU A 12 -10.24 5.01 -12.63
CA LEU A 12 -10.01 4.09 -11.51
C LEU A 12 -11.13 4.23 -10.48
N LYS A 13 -11.80 3.12 -10.17
CA LYS A 13 -12.81 3.02 -9.13
C LYS A 13 -12.12 2.72 -7.79
N ILE A 14 -11.73 3.78 -7.10
CA ILE A 14 -11.19 3.71 -5.74
C ILE A 14 -12.06 4.59 -4.85
N ASP A 15 -12.40 4.10 -3.66
CA ASP A 15 -13.15 4.90 -2.68
C ASP A 15 -12.32 6.12 -2.26
N GLN A 16 -12.95 7.29 -2.23
CA GLN A 16 -12.28 8.54 -1.89
C GLN A 16 -11.81 8.53 -0.43
N ASP A 17 -12.50 7.81 0.46
CA ASP A 17 -12.12 7.69 1.86
C ASP A 17 -10.77 6.95 2.00
N ILE A 18 -10.54 5.91 1.18
CA ILE A 18 -9.25 5.19 1.15
C ILE A 18 -8.12 6.12 0.71
N ILE A 19 -8.37 6.98 -0.28
CA ILE A 19 -7.36 7.94 -0.76
C ILE A 19 -7.02 8.95 0.34
N ASN A 20 -8.03 9.42 1.06
CA ASN A 20 -7.84 10.39 2.15
C ASN A 20 -7.07 9.75 3.31
N ASP A 21 -7.45 8.55 3.76
CA ASP A 21 -6.77 7.83 4.85
C ASP A 21 -5.29 7.59 4.53
N VAL A 22 -4.97 7.16 3.31
CA VAL A 22 -3.59 6.93 2.87
C VAL A 22 -2.79 8.24 2.84
N LYS A 23 -3.41 9.34 2.44
CA LYS A 23 -2.76 10.66 2.37
C LYS A 23 -2.56 11.30 3.73
N GLU A 24 -3.46 11.06 4.67
CA GLU A 24 -3.42 11.61 6.03
C GLU A 24 -2.53 10.78 6.98
N ALA A 25 -2.24 9.53 6.62
CA ALA A 25 -1.30 8.70 7.36
C ALA A 25 0.08 9.36 7.45
N ASP A 26 0.61 9.45 8.67
CA ASP A 26 1.98 9.90 8.91
C ASP A 26 3.03 8.85 8.53
N ARG A 27 2.62 7.57 8.49
CA ARG A 27 3.42 6.43 8.09
C ARG A 27 2.56 5.24 7.68
N ILE A 28 3.03 4.47 6.70
CA ILE A 28 2.42 3.21 6.28
C ILE A 28 3.27 2.02 6.74
N TYR A 29 2.62 1.02 7.33
CA TYR A 29 3.22 -0.26 7.67
C TYR A 29 2.61 -1.37 6.80
N VAL A 30 3.37 -1.86 5.82
CA VAL A 30 2.98 -2.98 4.98
C VAL A 30 3.33 -4.29 5.69
N ILE A 31 2.32 -5.04 6.09
CA ILE A 31 2.48 -6.32 6.80
C ILE A 31 2.22 -7.46 5.81
N ALA A 32 3.26 -8.20 5.45
CA ALA A 32 3.18 -9.20 4.39
C ALA A 32 4.16 -10.38 4.60
N ALA A 33 4.04 -11.43 3.77
CA ALA A 33 4.87 -12.63 3.86
C ALA A 33 5.19 -13.21 2.47
N GLY A 34 6.39 -13.78 2.29
CA GLY A 34 6.77 -14.42 1.03
C GLY A 34 6.70 -13.45 -0.17
N THR A 35 6.00 -13.83 -1.24
CA THR A 35 5.90 -13.00 -2.45
C THR A 35 5.24 -11.64 -2.22
N SER A 36 4.24 -11.55 -1.34
CA SER A 36 3.60 -10.25 -1.04
C SER A 36 4.52 -9.31 -0.27
N TYR A 37 5.46 -9.85 0.51
CA TYR A 37 6.52 -9.04 1.14
C TYR A 37 7.44 -8.42 0.09
N HIS A 38 7.88 -9.21 -0.89
CA HIS A 38 8.70 -8.69 -2.01
C HIS A 38 7.94 -7.65 -2.84
N ALA A 39 6.65 -7.86 -3.09
CA ALA A 39 5.80 -6.87 -3.74
C ALA A 39 5.69 -5.59 -2.89
N GLY A 40 5.58 -5.72 -1.57
CA GLY A 40 5.60 -4.60 -0.62
C GLY A 40 6.88 -3.79 -0.67
N LEU A 41 8.04 -4.44 -0.79
CA LEU A 41 9.34 -3.75 -0.96
C LEU A 41 9.38 -2.88 -2.21
N VAL A 42 8.80 -3.34 -3.32
CA VAL A 42 8.68 -2.54 -4.54
C VAL A 42 7.62 -1.44 -4.36
N GLY A 43 6.48 -1.76 -3.75
CA GLY A 43 5.38 -0.82 -3.48
C GLY A 43 5.78 0.36 -2.61
N LYS A 44 6.65 0.12 -1.61
CA LYS A 44 7.24 1.14 -0.75
C LYS A 44 7.86 2.29 -1.56
N GLU A 45 8.55 1.98 -2.66
CA GLU A 45 9.19 2.99 -3.49
C GLU A 45 8.16 3.98 -4.07
N PHE A 46 6.97 3.50 -4.44
CA PHE A 46 5.89 4.35 -4.96
C PHE A 46 5.23 5.15 -3.85
N LEU A 47 4.96 4.53 -2.70
CA LEU A 47 4.37 5.20 -1.55
C LEU A 47 5.27 6.33 -1.03
N GLU A 48 6.58 6.13 -0.99
CA GLU A 48 7.52 7.17 -0.58
C GLU A 48 7.78 8.20 -1.68
N LYS A 49 8.05 7.79 -2.93
CA LYS A 49 8.48 8.73 -3.99
C LYS A 49 7.32 9.49 -4.64
N TRP A 50 6.14 8.89 -4.70
CA TRP A 50 4.98 9.51 -5.38
C TRP A 50 3.99 10.08 -4.38
N ALA A 51 3.62 9.29 -3.35
CA ALA A 51 2.67 9.75 -2.34
C ALA A 51 3.33 10.56 -1.22
N GLY A 52 4.66 10.47 -1.05
CA GLY A 52 5.39 11.21 -0.03
C GLY A 52 5.19 10.66 1.39
N VAL A 53 4.65 9.45 1.53
CA VAL A 53 4.30 8.85 2.83
C VAL A 53 5.40 7.87 3.25
N PRO A 54 6.11 8.11 4.38
CA PRO A 54 7.11 7.19 4.90
C PRO A 54 6.53 5.78 5.02
N THR A 55 7.23 4.76 4.52
CA THR A 55 6.69 3.40 4.45
C THR A 55 7.67 2.36 4.98
N GLU A 56 7.18 1.43 5.78
CA GLU A 56 7.93 0.26 6.25
C GLU A 56 7.26 -1.02 5.79
N VAL A 57 8.07 -2.06 5.52
CA VAL A 57 7.58 -3.35 5.07
C VAL A 57 8.10 -4.41 6.03
N HIS A 58 7.19 -5.14 6.65
CA HIS A 58 7.49 -6.06 7.74
C HIS A 58 7.01 -7.47 7.42
N VAL A 59 7.78 -8.47 7.86
CA VAL A 59 7.40 -9.88 7.76
C VAL A 59 6.35 -10.19 8.82
N THR A 60 5.17 -10.65 8.41
CA THR A 60 4.02 -10.85 9.31
C THR A 60 4.33 -11.76 10.51
N SER A 61 5.10 -12.84 10.31
CA SER A 61 5.44 -13.79 11.38
C SER A 61 6.29 -13.17 12.50
N GLU A 62 7.07 -12.13 12.19
CA GLU A 62 7.91 -11.43 13.16
C GLU A 62 7.16 -10.25 13.78
N PHE A 63 6.41 -9.51 12.95
CA PHE A 63 5.68 -8.31 13.36
C PHE A 63 4.67 -8.58 14.48
N VAL A 64 3.95 -9.71 14.42
CA VAL A 64 2.90 -10.04 15.39
C VAL A 64 3.39 -10.21 16.83
N TYR A 65 4.70 -10.45 17.04
CA TYR A 65 5.25 -10.70 18.38
C TYR A 65 6.05 -9.51 18.95
N ASN A 66 6.54 -8.60 18.12
CA ASN A 66 7.63 -7.69 18.50
C ASN A 66 7.41 -6.21 18.12
N MET A 67 6.18 -5.80 17.80
CA MET A 67 5.85 -4.41 17.41
C MET A 67 5.13 -3.65 18.52
#